data_AF-A0A9E4FU83-F1
#
_entry.id   AF-A0A9E4FU83-F1
#
_cell.length_a   1.000
_cell.length_b   1.000
_cell.length_c   1.000
_cell.angle_alpha   90.00
_cell.angle_beta   90.00
_cell.angle_gamma   90.00
#
_symmetry.space_group_name_H-M   'P 1'
#
loop_
_entity.id
_entity.type
_entity.pdbx_description
1 polymer ?
#
loop_
_entity_poly.entity_id
_entity_poly.type
_entity_poly.pdbx_seq_one_letter_code
_entity_poly.pdbx_strand_id
1 'polypeptide(L)'
;MVCYSGGAVTGVPPRERRRRRQGRAIAKDYRVNERIRIPEVRVVDEQGEQLGVMPTRDALALARQRELDLVEVAPNSSPPVCRLLDYGKFRYLQTTKEREMRRSSKANRLHQVRMRPRIGRHDIEAKERLARRLLEGGAKVKVTVLFRGREIVHPELAVNLLRKVAESLRNESKVEQAPEMEGRMMSIILAPVKSAKAVKPSADGTVAVAEGGDAEDQDA
;
A
#
# COMPACT_ATOMS: atom_id res chain seq x y z
N MET A 1 -55.82 49.99 3.93
CA MET A 1 -54.62 50.28 4.73
C MET A 1 -53.63 49.16 4.48
N VAL A 2 -52.52 49.46 3.82
CA VAL A 2 -51.51 48.50 3.36
C VAL A 2 -50.38 48.45 4.38
N CYS A 3 -50.03 47.28 4.90
CA CYS A 3 -48.73 47.03 5.54
C CYS A 3 -48.26 45.61 5.22
N TYR A 4 -47.32 45.51 4.27
CA TYR A 4 -46.38 44.40 4.16
C TYR A 4 -45.39 44.43 5.33
N SER A 5 -44.81 43.28 5.70
CA SER A 5 -43.37 43.05 5.97
C SER A 5 -43.12 42.12 7.17
N GLY A 6 -42.31 41.08 6.93
CA GLY A 6 -41.86 40.15 7.96
C GLY A 6 -41.13 38.93 7.40
N GLY A 7 -40.22 39.15 6.45
CA GLY A 7 -39.39 38.08 5.88
C GLY A 7 -38.36 37.59 6.90
N ALA A 8 -38.46 36.31 7.25
CA ALA A 8 -37.45 35.62 8.05
C ALA A 8 -36.21 35.34 7.19
N VAL A 9 -35.14 36.10 7.45
CA VAL A 9 -33.80 35.85 6.92
C VAL A 9 -33.28 34.55 7.53
N THR A 10 -33.31 33.47 6.75
CA THR A 10 -32.60 32.24 7.10
C THR A 10 -31.11 32.49 6.90
N GLY A 11 -30.41 32.77 8.00
CA GLY A 11 -28.96 32.92 8.01
C GLY A 11 -28.30 31.61 7.57
N VAL A 12 -27.85 31.56 6.32
CA VAL A 12 -27.00 30.49 5.82
C VAL A 12 -25.68 30.57 6.60
N PRO A 13 -25.28 29.52 7.35
CA PRO A 13 -24.00 29.54 8.05
C PRO A 13 -22.88 29.69 7.02
N PRO A 14 -21.84 30.51 7.31
CA PRO A 14 -20.73 30.71 6.39
C PRO A 14 -20.10 29.36 6.06
N ARG A 15 -19.99 29.07 4.75
CA ARG A 15 -19.36 27.87 4.23
C ARG A 15 -17.93 27.80 4.75
N GLU A 16 -17.72 26.96 5.77
CA GLU A 16 -16.42 26.66 6.33
C GLU A 16 -15.47 26.34 5.17
N ARG A 17 -14.49 27.23 4.92
CA ARG A 17 -13.41 26.96 3.98
C ARG A 17 -12.76 25.69 4.48
N ARG A 18 -13.01 24.56 3.80
CA ARG A 18 -12.33 23.28 4.01
C ARG A 18 -10.85 23.60 4.20
N ARG A 19 -10.39 23.57 5.45
CA ARG A 19 -8.96 23.67 5.76
C ARG A 19 -8.32 22.59 4.91
N ARG A 20 -7.56 23.02 3.88
CA ARG A 20 -6.75 22.13 3.06
C ARG A 20 -5.99 21.27 4.07
N ARG A 21 -6.33 19.98 4.10
CA ARG A 21 -5.62 18.98 4.91
C ARG A 21 -4.16 19.16 4.58
N GLN A 22 -3.41 19.81 5.47
CA GLN A 22 -1.96 19.81 5.41
C GLN A 22 -1.60 18.34 5.51
N GLY A 23 -1.16 17.77 4.38
CA GLY A 23 -0.65 16.41 4.32
C GLY A 23 0.59 16.37 5.20
N ARG A 24 0.37 16.04 6.47
CA ARG A 24 1.40 15.93 7.50
C ARG A 24 2.46 14.98 6.96
N ALA A 25 3.68 15.48 6.78
CA ALA A 25 4.81 14.65 6.42
C ALA A 25 4.95 13.57 7.50
N ILE A 26 4.60 12.33 7.17
CA ILE A 26 4.76 11.17 8.05
C ILE A 26 6.23 10.73 7.94
N ALA A 27 7.16 11.64 8.18
CA ALA A 27 8.51 11.28 8.56
C ALA A 27 8.50 11.31 10.09
N LYS A 28 8.81 10.18 10.73
CA LYS A 28 8.99 10.17 12.18
C LYS A 28 10.17 11.09 12.48
N ASP A 29 9.90 12.21 13.15
CA ASP A 29 10.95 13.11 13.60
C ASP A 29 11.54 12.52 14.88
N TYR A 30 12.79 12.08 14.80
CA TYR A 30 13.52 11.54 15.94
C TYR A 30 14.24 12.68 16.65
N ARG A 31 14.22 12.66 17.98
CA ARG A 31 15.05 13.57 18.78
C ARG A 31 16.48 13.04 18.77
N VAL A 32 17.43 13.93 18.53
CA VAL A 32 18.85 13.61 18.38
C VAL A 32 19.70 14.50 19.25
N ASN A 33 20.78 13.95 19.81
CA ASN A 33 21.80 14.64 20.58
C ASN A 33 21.17 15.56 21.65
N GLU A 34 21.46 16.86 21.58
CA GLU A 34 21.01 17.88 22.54
C GLU A 34 19.50 18.12 22.55
N ARG A 35 18.76 17.58 21.58
CA ARG A 35 17.28 17.61 21.60
C ARG A 35 16.71 16.65 22.65
N ILE A 36 17.50 15.72 23.16
CA ILE A 36 17.12 14.78 24.22
C ILE A 36 17.28 15.50 25.57
N ARG A 37 16.16 15.75 26.25
CA ARG A 37 16.12 16.52 27.52
C ARG A 37 15.96 15.65 28.77
N ILE A 38 15.93 14.34 28.58
CA ILE A 38 15.62 13.37 29.63
C ILE A 38 16.92 13.07 30.38
N PRO A 39 16.91 12.92 31.72
CA PRO A 39 18.14 12.77 32.50
C PRO A 39 18.80 11.39 32.35
N GLU A 40 18.01 10.32 32.27
CA GLU A 40 18.47 8.94 32.17
C GLU A 40 17.94 8.29 30.90
N VAL A 41 18.83 7.58 30.20
CA VAL A 41 18.51 6.90 28.94
C VAL A 41 19.11 5.50 28.94
N ARG A 42 18.42 4.57 28.29
CA ARG A 42 18.97 3.25 27.99
C ARG A 42 19.70 3.33 26.66
N VAL A 43 21.00 3.08 26.67
CA VAL A 43 21.85 3.22 25.48
C VAL A 43 22.12 1.87 24.83
N VAL A 44 21.96 1.85 23.51
CA VAL A 44 22.30 0.73 22.64
C VAL A 44 23.38 1.18 21.67
N ASP A 45 24.41 0.36 21.52
CA ASP A 45 25.54 0.61 20.63
C ASP A 45 25.16 0.46 19.14
N GLU A 46 26.07 0.82 18.23
CA GLU A 46 25.87 0.68 16.79
C GLU A 46 25.67 -0.80 16.38
N GLN A 47 26.41 -1.73 17.02
CA GLN A 47 26.33 -3.19 16.83
C GLN A 47 25.04 -3.78 17.41
N GLY A 48 24.29 -3.03 18.21
CA GLY A 48 23.08 -3.51 18.89
C GLY A 48 23.32 -4.07 20.30
N GLU A 49 24.53 -3.93 20.84
CA GLU A 49 24.84 -4.28 22.21
C GLU A 49 24.21 -3.28 23.19
N GLN A 50 23.66 -3.78 24.31
CA GLN A 50 23.04 -2.92 25.32
C GLN A 50 24.11 -2.47 26.31
N LEU A 51 24.44 -1.18 26.32
CA LEU A 51 25.38 -0.59 27.27
C LEU A 51 24.74 -0.30 28.64
N GLY A 52 23.43 -0.52 28.76
CA GLY A 52 22.67 -0.35 29.98
C GLY A 52 22.00 1.02 30.10
N VAL A 53 21.60 1.37 31.32
CA VAL A 53 21.02 2.67 31.65
C VAL A 53 22.13 3.58 32.14
N MET A 54 22.25 4.76 31.53
CA MET A 54 23.25 5.75 31.92
C MET A 54 22.68 7.17 31.82
N PRO A 55 23.30 8.15 32.49
CA PRO A 55 22.95 9.56 32.32
C PRO A 55 23.10 10.00 30.86
N THR A 56 22.19 10.85 30.39
CA THR A 56 22.22 11.37 29.01
C THR A 56 23.51 12.10 28.69
N ARG A 57 24.14 12.74 29.70
CA ARG A 57 25.44 13.41 29.53
C ARG A 57 26.54 12.42 29.13
N ASP A 58 26.60 11.28 29.79
CA ASP A 58 27.59 10.24 29.52
C ASP A 58 27.32 9.57 28.17
N ALA A 59 26.04 9.34 27.85
CA ALA A 59 25.62 8.86 26.54
C ALA A 59 26.02 9.81 25.40
N LEU A 60 25.88 11.13 25.60
CA LEU A 60 26.31 12.14 24.64
C LEU A 60 27.84 12.22 24.51
N ALA A 61 28.57 12.06 25.61
CA ALA A 61 30.03 12.01 25.59
C ALA A 61 30.52 10.79 24.80
N LEU A 62 29.91 9.63 25.03
CA LEU A 62 30.21 8.40 24.31
C LEU A 62 29.91 8.52 22.81
N ALA A 63 28.79 9.15 22.45
CA ALA A 63 28.45 9.43 21.06
C ALA A 63 29.53 10.30 20.38
N ARG A 64 29.98 11.37 21.05
CA ARG A 64 31.05 12.25 20.55
C ARG A 64 32.39 11.54 20.41
N GLN A 65 32.76 10.69 21.37
CA GLN A 65 34.00 9.91 21.32
C GLN A 65 34.05 8.95 20.12
N ARG A 66 32.89 8.46 19.70
CA ARG A 66 32.75 7.52 18.59
C ARG A 66 32.36 8.20 17.28
N GLU A 67 32.26 9.52 17.25
CA GLU A 67 31.82 10.31 16.10
C GLU A 67 30.42 9.90 15.57
N LEU A 68 29.54 9.45 16.47
CA LEU A 68 28.16 9.03 16.18
C LEU A 68 27.14 10.00 16.80
N ASP A 69 25.89 9.90 16.36
CA ASP A 69 24.77 10.62 16.98
C ASP A 69 24.03 9.74 17.99
N LEU A 70 23.58 10.35 19.08
CA LEU A 70 22.65 9.75 20.03
C LEU A 70 21.22 9.98 19.53
N VAL A 71 20.54 8.95 19.05
CA VAL A 71 19.18 9.04 18.50
C VAL A 71 18.17 8.35 19.40
N GLU A 72 17.12 9.05 19.81
CA GLU A 72 16.02 8.50 20.63
C GLU A 72 15.06 7.68 19.74
N VAL A 73 15.15 6.35 19.78
CA VAL A 73 14.36 5.45 18.91
C VAL A 73 13.02 5.09 19.54
N ALA A 74 12.97 4.94 20.88
CA ALA A 74 11.76 4.57 21.62
C ALA A 74 11.50 5.55 22.79
N PRO A 75 10.73 6.62 22.57
CA PRO A 75 10.39 7.60 23.61
C PRO A 75 9.40 7.06 24.66
N ASN A 76 8.63 6.04 24.32
CA ASN A 76 7.56 5.51 25.18
C ASN A 76 8.04 4.52 26.25
N SER A 77 9.34 4.22 26.29
CA SER A 77 9.93 3.30 27.29
C SER A 77 10.40 4.07 28.52
N SER A 78 10.40 3.41 29.69
CA SER A 78 10.96 3.97 30.93
C SER A 78 12.08 3.06 31.43
N PRO A 79 13.37 3.46 31.34
CA PRO A 79 13.90 4.68 30.67
C PRO A 79 13.79 4.64 29.13
N PRO A 80 13.75 5.80 28.44
CA PRO A 80 13.72 5.87 26.98
C PRO A 80 14.93 5.21 26.34
N VAL A 81 14.73 4.60 25.16
CA VAL A 81 15.80 3.88 24.46
C VAL A 81 16.45 4.78 23.41
N CYS A 82 17.73 5.05 23.61
CA CYS A 82 18.60 5.77 22.69
C CYS A 82 19.58 4.80 22.03
N ARG A 83 19.85 5.02 20.74
CA ARG A 83 20.81 4.23 19.96
C ARG A 83 21.90 5.15 19.41
N LEU A 84 23.14 4.68 19.48
CA LEU A 84 24.28 5.32 18.82
C LEU A 84 24.28 4.93 17.33
N LEU A 85 24.15 5.91 16.45
CA LEU A 85 24.17 5.72 14.99
C LEU A 85 24.39 7.05 14.26
N ASP A 86 24.77 6.99 12.98
CA ASP A 86 24.78 8.16 12.09
C ASP A 86 23.34 8.53 11.69
N TYR A 87 22.87 9.71 12.14
CA TYR A 87 21.50 10.14 11.89
C TYR A 87 21.22 10.43 10.41
N GLY A 88 22.21 10.94 9.67
CA GLY A 88 22.09 11.25 8.25
C GLY A 88 21.84 9.99 7.43
N LYS A 89 22.70 8.98 7.61
CA LYS A 89 22.57 7.67 6.96
C LYS A 89 21.27 6.97 7.36
N PHE A 90 20.91 7.01 8.64
CA PHE A 90 19.67 6.42 9.14
C PHE A 90 18.43 7.08 8.53
N ARG A 91 18.37 8.41 8.47
CA ARG A 91 17.25 9.14 7.86
C ARG A 91 17.08 8.77 6.38
N TYR A 92 18.19 8.65 5.64
CA TYR A 92 18.15 8.24 4.24
C TYR A 92 17.58 6.82 4.09
N LEU A 93 18.14 5.85 4.82
CA LEU A 93 17.68 4.45 4.79
C LEU A 93 16.20 4.34 5.19
N GLN A 94 15.79 5.04 6.23
CA GLN A 94 14.40 5.07 6.69
C GLN A 94 13.47 5.68 5.64
N THR A 95 13.88 6.79 5.01
CA THR A 95 13.09 7.42 3.95
C THR A 95 12.96 6.53 2.72
N THR A 96 14.04 5.86 2.31
CA THR A 96 14.04 4.92 1.18
C THR A 96 13.14 3.72 1.48
N LYS A 97 13.30 3.11 2.66
CA LYS A 97 12.44 2.01 3.12
C LYS A 97 10.97 2.43 3.19
N GLU A 98 10.66 3.62 3.70
CA GLU A 98 9.29 4.13 3.72
C GLU A 98 8.72 4.37 2.32
N ARG A 99 9.53 4.85 1.37
CA ARG A 99 9.12 4.99 -0.03
C ARG A 99 8.84 3.63 -0.67
N GLU A 100 9.69 2.63 -0.43
CA GLU A 100 9.50 1.26 -0.90
C GLU A 100 8.26 0.61 -0.29
N MET A 101 8.05 0.74 1.03
CA MET A 101 6.84 0.28 1.71
C MET A 101 5.59 0.96 1.16
N ARG A 102 5.64 2.27 0.87
CA ARG A 102 4.52 2.99 0.25
C ARG A 102 4.26 2.54 -1.18
N ARG A 103 5.29 2.27 -1.98
CA ARG A 103 5.15 1.76 -3.36
C ARG A 103 4.55 0.35 -3.37
N SER A 104 5.08 -0.56 -2.56
CA SER A 104 4.58 -1.93 -2.43
C SER A 104 3.15 -1.97 -1.86
N SER A 105 2.84 -1.15 -0.86
CA SER A 105 1.47 -1.04 -0.31
C SER A 105 0.48 -0.47 -1.33
N LYS A 106 0.92 0.44 -2.21
CA LYS A 106 0.08 0.94 -3.30
C LYS A 106 -0.23 -0.16 -4.33
N ALA A 107 0.75 -1.00 -4.65
CA ALA A 107 0.56 -2.12 -5.58
C ALA A 107 -0.42 -3.15 -5.02
N ASN A 108 -0.31 -3.51 -3.74
CA ASN A 108 -1.19 -4.50 -3.10
C ASN A 108 -2.53 -3.93 -2.61
N ARG A 109 -2.93 -2.75 -3.10
CA ARG A 109 -4.18 -2.12 -2.69
C ARG A 109 -5.38 -2.90 -3.25
N LEU A 110 -6.45 -2.98 -2.46
CA LEU A 110 -7.72 -3.55 -2.92
C LEU A 110 -8.50 -2.51 -3.74
N HIS A 111 -8.65 -2.78 -5.03
CA HIS A 111 -9.45 -1.97 -5.96
C HIS A 111 -10.86 -2.54 -6.06
N GLN A 112 -11.87 -1.67 -6.03
CA GLN A 112 -13.27 -2.07 -6.15
C GLN A 112 -13.79 -1.76 -7.56
N VAL A 113 -14.26 -2.79 -8.26
CA VAL A 113 -14.92 -2.66 -9.55
C VAL A 113 -16.41 -2.92 -9.37
N ARG A 114 -17.22 -1.89 -9.59
CA ARG A 114 -18.66 -1.93 -9.37
C ARG A 114 -19.43 -2.11 -10.68
N MET A 115 -20.40 -3.01 -10.65
CA MET A 115 -21.28 -3.34 -11.79
C MET A 115 -22.72 -3.52 -11.33
N ARG A 116 -23.65 -3.55 -12.30
CA ARG A 116 -25.08 -3.76 -12.07
C ARG A 116 -25.50 -5.13 -12.63
N PRO A 117 -26.57 -5.76 -12.13
CA PRO A 117 -27.05 -7.05 -12.64
C PRO A 117 -27.49 -6.99 -14.12
N ARG A 118 -28.12 -5.87 -14.54
CA ARG A 118 -28.60 -5.64 -15.91
C ARG A 118 -27.61 -4.77 -16.71
N ILE A 119 -26.41 -5.29 -16.92
CA ILE A 119 -25.33 -4.61 -17.65
C ILE A 119 -25.26 -5.13 -19.10
N GLY A 120 -25.01 -4.25 -20.07
CA GLY A 120 -24.85 -4.64 -21.47
C GLY A 120 -23.52 -5.36 -21.72
N ARG A 121 -23.42 -6.13 -22.82
CA ARG A 121 -22.20 -6.88 -23.17
C ARG A 121 -20.95 -6.00 -23.24
N HIS A 122 -21.07 -4.85 -23.93
CA HIS A 122 -19.96 -3.90 -24.08
C HIS A 122 -19.44 -3.36 -22.73
N ASP A 123 -20.36 -3.08 -21.79
CA ASP A 123 -20.00 -2.58 -20.48
C ASP A 123 -19.32 -3.66 -19.62
N ILE A 124 -19.75 -4.93 -19.75
CA ILE A 124 -19.08 -6.07 -19.09
C ILE A 124 -17.63 -6.13 -19.56
N GLU A 125 -17.40 -6.14 -20.88
CA GLU A 125 -16.05 -6.19 -21.45
C GLU A 125 -15.17 -5.03 -20.99
N ALA A 126 -15.72 -3.82 -20.88
CA ALA A 126 -14.98 -2.66 -20.38
C ALA A 126 -14.54 -2.85 -18.91
N LYS A 127 -15.41 -3.44 -18.07
CA LYS A 127 -15.09 -3.76 -16.67
C LYS A 127 -14.11 -4.93 -16.55
N GLU A 128 -14.21 -5.92 -17.42
CA GLU A 128 -13.25 -7.02 -17.51
C GLU A 128 -11.85 -6.51 -17.90
N ARG A 129 -11.75 -5.66 -18.93
CA ARG A 129 -10.48 -5.02 -19.34
C ARG A 129 -9.89 -4.16 -18.22
N LEU A 130 -10.74 -3.46 -17.46
CA LEU A 130 -10.28 -2.70 -16.29
C LEU A 130 -9.77 -3.64 -15.19
N ALA A 131 -10.51 -4.70 -14.86
CA ALA A 131 -10.09 -5.69 -13.88
C ALA A 131 -8.78 -6.37 -14.28
N ARG A 132 -8.62 -6.72 -15.57
CA ARG A 132 -7.40 -7.24 -16.17
C ARG A 132 -6.19 -6.35 -15.89
N ARG A 133 -6.28 -5.07 -16.27
CA ARG A 133 -5.21 -4.08 -16.03
C ARG A 133 -4.84 -3.92 -14.56
N LEU A 134 -5.83 -4.02 -13.66
CA LEU A 134 -5.59 -3.95 -12.22
C LEU A 134 -4.87 -5.19 -11.69
N LEU A 135 -5.25 -6.38 -12.18
CA LEU A 135 -4.62 -7.66 -11.83
C LEU A 135 -3.20 -7.76 -12.39
N GLU A 136 -2.97 -7.32 -13.64
CA GLU A 136 -1.63 -7.18 -14.23
C GLU A 136 -0.73 -6.24 -13.40
N GLY A 137 -1.31 -5.18 -12.84
CA GLY A 137 -0.65 -4.26 -11.91
C GLY A 137 -0.35 -4.85 -10.53
N GLY A 138 -0.69 -6.13 -10.28
CA GLY A 138 -0.46 -6.81 -9.01
C GLY A 138 -1.43 -6.41 -7.89
N ALA A 139 -2.53 -5.74 -8.25
CA ALA A 139 -3.53 -5.31 -7.28
C ALA A 139 -4.63 -6.35 -7.09
N LYS A 140 -5.17 -6.42 -5.86
CA LYS A 140 -6.35 -7.24 -5.57
C LYS A 140 -7.60 -6.53 -6.08
N VAL A 141 -8.49 -7.26 -6.73
CA VAL A 141 -9.72 -6.69 -7.29
C VAL A 141 -10.93 -7.30 -6.59
N LYS A 142 -11.70 -6.45 -5.93
CA LYS A 142 -13.04 -6.78 -5.44
C LYS A 142 -14.06 -6.39 -6.49
N VAL A 143 -14.65 -7.37 -7.15
CA VAL A 143 -15.74 -7.14 -8.11
C VAL A 143 -17.04 -7.19 -7.35
N THR A 144 -17.85 -6.14 -7.47
CA THR A 144 -19.08 -5.96 -6.69
C THR A 144 -20.26 -5.67 -7.61
N VAL A 145 -21.30 -6.50 -7.51
CA VAL A 145 -22.60 -6.28 -8.14
C VAL A 145 -23.51 -5.58 -7.14
N LEU A 146 -24.02 -4.40 -7.48
CA LEU A 146 -24.96 -3.66 -6.63
C LEU A 146 -26.39 -3.96 -7.06
N PHE A 147 -27.22 -4.46 -6.15
CA PHE A 147 -28.64 -4.69 -6.41
C PHE A 147 -29.43 -3.41 -6.18
N ARG A 148 -30.43 -3.16 -7.03
CA ARG A 148 -31.38 -2.07 -6.82
C ARG A 148 -32.69 -2.59 -6.22
N GLY A 149 -32.92 -2.29 -4.94
CA GLY A 149 -34.20 -2.52 -4.26
C GLY A 149 -34.72 -3.95 -4.40
N ARG A 150 -35.71 -4.15 -5.28
CA ARG A 150 -36.38 -5.42 -5.55
C ARG A 150 -35.52 -6.43 -6.34
N GLU A 151 -34.32 -6.08 -6.77
CA GLU A 151 -33.43 -7.00 -7.50
C GLU A 151 -32.68 -7.97 -6.57
N ILE A 152 -32.74 -7.77 -5.25
CA ILE A 152 -32.09 -8.65 -4.26
C ILE A 152 -32.68 -10.07 -4.28
N VAL A 153 -33.94 -10.24 -4.69
CA VAL A 153 -34.60 -11.56 -4.82
C VAL A 153 -34.06 -12.41 -5.98
N HIS A 154 -33.25 -11.86 -6.87
CA HIS A 154 -32.60 -12.63 -7.94
C HIS A 154 -31.07 -12.63 -7.78
N PRO A 155 -30.54 -13.26 -6.72
CA PRO A 155 -29.10 -13.37 -6.51
C PRO A 155 -28.43 -14.22 -7.61
N GLU A 156 -29.16 -15.16 -8.20
CA GLU A 156 -28.69 -16.04 -9.28
C GLU A 156 -28.10 -15.27 -10.48
N LEU A 157 -28.72 -14.14 -10.85
CA LEU A 157 -28.22 -13.30 -11.94
C LEU A 157 -26.85 -12.71 -11.61
N ALA A 158 -26.64 -12.29 -10.37
CA ALA A 158 -25.35 -11.77 -9.92
C ALA A 158 -24.31 -12.88 -9.80
N VAL A 159 -24.67 -14.07 -9.29
CA VAL A 159 -23.77 -15.22 -9.22
C VAL A 159 -23.28 -15.59 -10.62
N ASN A 160 -24.20 -15.69 -11.58
CA ASN A 160 -23.87 -16.04 -12.96
C ASN A 160 -22.97 -14.97 -13.61
N LEU A 161 -23.22 -13.69 -13.37
CA LEU A 161 -22.38 -12.61 -13.86
C LEU A 161 -20.97 -12.66 -13.26
N LEU A 162 -20.87 -12.84 -11.93
CA LEU A 162 -19.59 -12.93 -11.23
C LEU A 162 -18.79 -14.17 -11.65
N ARG A 163 -19.44 -15.31 -11.86
CA ARG A 163 -18.81 -16.52 -12.39
C ARG A 163 -18.25 -16.29 -13.79
N LYS A 164 -19.03 -15.69 -14.70
CA LYS A 164 -18.55 -15.34 -16.04
C LYS A 164 -17.30 -14.47 -16.01
N VAL A 165 -17.32 -13.42 -15.19
CA VAL A 165 -16.15 -12.52 -15.05
C VAL A 165 -14.95 -13.28 -14.46
N ALA A 166 -15.17 -14.15 -13.48
CA ALA A 166 -14.11 -14.98 -12.89
C ALA A 166 -13.52 -15.98 -13.90
N GLU A 167 -14.35 -16.56 -14.77
CA GLU A 167 -13.91 -17.45 -15.85
C GLU A 167 -13.09 -16.70 -16.90
N SER A 168 -13.56 -15.53 -17.36
CA SER A 168 -12.82 -14.65 -18.30
C SER A 168 -11.44 -14.23 -17.78
N LEU A 169 -11.29 -14.13 -16.45
CA LEU A 169 -10.07 -13.68 -15.76
C LEU A 169 -9.28 -14.82 -15.11
N ARG A 170 -9.64 -16.09 -15.35
CA ARG A 170 -9.01 -17.26 -14.72
C ARG A 170 -7.52 -17.40 -15.03
N ASN A 171 -7.09 -16.93 -16.20
CA ASN A 171 -5.69 -16.99 -16.62
C ASN A 171 -4.77 -16.06 -15.81
N GLU A 172 -5.32 -14.97 -15.27
CA GLU A 172 -4.57 -13.90 -14.63
C GLU A 172 -4.88 -13.77 -13.13
N SER A 173 -6.01 -14.33 -12.69
CA SER A 173 -6.48 -14.26 -11.31
C SER A 173 -6.85 -15.61 -10.72
N LYS A 174 -6.64 -15.72 -9.40
CA LYS A 174 -7.15 -16.78 -8.54
C LYS A 174 -8.28 -16.20 -7.69
N VAL A 175 -9.36 -16.94 -7.55
CA VAL A 175 -10.45 -16.58 -6.63
C VAL A 175 -9.95 -16.76 -5.20
N GLU A 176 -9.86 -15.66 -4.46
CA GLU A 176 -9.46 -15.65 -3.04
C GLU A 176 -10.70 -15.83 -2.14
N GLN A 177 -11.79 -15.15 -2.48
CA GLN A 177 -13.07 -15.25 -1.79
C GLN A 177 -14.17 -15.53 -2.80
N ALA A 178 -15.01 -16.53 -2.53
CA ALA A 178 -16.14 -16.90 -3.37
C ALA A 178 -17.21 -15.79 -3.40
N PRO A 179 -18.18 -15.84 -4.32
CA PRO A 179 -19.28 -14.88 -4.36
C PRO A 179 -20.08 -14.88 -3.05
N GLU A 180 -19.97 -13.80 -2.29
CA GLU A 180 -20.66 -13.63 -1.00
C GLU A 180 -21.58 -12.41 -1.05
N MET A 181 -22.69 -12.52 -0.31
CA MET A 181 -23.66 -11.44 -0.15
C MET A 181 -23.26 -10.52 1.00
N GLU A 182 -22.93 -9.27 0.66
CA GLU A 182 -22.67 -8.20 1.62
C GLU A 182 -23.87 -7.23 1.66
N GLY A 183 -24.98 -7.69 2.25
CA GLY A 183 -26.21 -6.90 2.36
C GLY A 183 -26.90 -6.66 1.01
N ARG A 184 -26.79 -5.44 0.46
CA ARG A 184 -27.42 -5.06 -0.83
C ARG A 184 -26.48 -5.21 -2.03
N MET A 185 -25.35 -5.89 -1.85
CA MET A 185 -24.39 -6.14 -2.91
C MET A 185 -23.85 -7.56 -2.80
N MET A 186 -23.48 -8.14 -3.93
CA MET A 186 -22.74 -9.40 -3.99
C MET A 186 -21.33 -9.11 -4.46
N SER A 187 -20.32 -9.71 -3.85
CA SER A 187 -18.94 -9.49 -4.27
C SER A 187 -18.10 -10.76 -4.29
N ILE A 188 -17.09 -10.74 -5.16
CA ILE A 188 -16.04 -11.74 -5.26
C ILE A 188 -14.70 -11.01 -5.16
N ILE A 189 -13.70 -11.64 -4.53
CA ILE A 189 -12.33 -11.10 -4.47
C ILE A 189 -11.43 -11.97 -5.35
N LEU A 190 -10.79 -11.30 -6.30
CA LEU A 190 -9.82 -11.87 -7.22
C LEU A 190 -8.42 -11.39 -6.82
N ALA A 191 -7.52 -12.34 -6.62
CA ALA A 191 -6.10 -12.10 -6.39
C ALA A 191 -5.32 -12.37 -7.68
N PRO A 192 -4.31 -11.56 -8.02
CA PRO A 192 -3.48 -11.81 -9.20
C PRO A 192 -2.65 -13.08 -9.01
N VAL A 193 -2.56 -13.92 -10.06
CA VAL A 193 -1.71 -15.13 -10.05
C VAL A 193 -0.24 -14.75 -10.01
N LYS A 194 0.13 -13.69 -10.75
CA LYS A 194 1.43 -13.05 -10.66
C LYS A 194 1.41 -12.06 -9.49
N SER A 195 1.45 -12.57 -8.26
CA SER A 195 1.72 -11.70 -7.12
C SER A 195 3.09 -11.04 -7.32
N ALA A 196 3.20 -9.73 -7.12
CA ALA A 196 4.45 -8.97 -7.26
C ALA A 196 5.56 -9.37 -6.26
N LYS A 197 5.48 -10.56 -5.66
CA LYS A 197 6.51 -11.26 -4.89
C LYS A 197 6.99 -12.49 -5.67
N ALA A 198 7.74 -12.29 -6.76
CA ALA A 198 8.72 -13.27 -7.29
C ALA A 198 9.40 -12.79 -8.59
N VAL A 199 9.72 -11.50 -8.74
CA VAL A 199 10.73 -11.10 -9.73
C VAL A 199 12.00 -10.76 -8.95
N LYS A 200 12.73 -11.80 -8.55
CA LYS A 200 14.18 -11.67 -8.39
C LYS A 200 14.71 -11.34 -9.80
N PRO A 201 15.51 -10.29 -10.01
CA PRO A 201 16.21 -10.14 -11.27
C PRO A 201 17.21 -11.28 -11.38
N SER A 202 16.87 -12.32 -12.15
CA SER A 202 17.85 -13.28 -12.62
C SER A 202 18.71 -12.57 -13.65
N ALA A 203 19.90 -12.18 -13.20
CA ALA A 203 21.04 -11.97 -14.06
C ALA A 203 21.34 -13.24 -14.86
N ASP A 204 22.06 -13.02 -15.95
CA ASP A 204 22.75 -14.00 -16.79
C ASP A 204 21.98 -14.50 -18.02
N GLY A 205 21.88 -13.59 -18.99
CA GLY A 205 21.91 -13.96 -20.39
C GLY A 205 23.28 -14.57 -20.72
N THR A 206 23.30 -15.87 -20.94
CA THR A 206 24.41 -16.55 -21.61
C THR A 206 23.95 -16.81 -23.04
N VAL A 207 24.54 -16.08 -23.98
CA VAL A 207 24.31 -16.22 -25.42
C VAL A 207 24.99 -17.52 -25.85
N ALA A 208 24.20 -18.55 -26.15
CA ALA A 208 24.68 -19.74 -26.84
C ALA A 208 24.75 -19.41 -28.34
N VAL A 209 25.98 -19.30 -28.85
CA VAL A 209 26.29 -19.24 -30.28
C VAL A 209 26.14 -20.66 -30.84
N ALA A 210 25.22 -20.85 -31.78
CA ALA A 210 25.10 -22.04 -32.60
C ALA A 210 25.52 -21.67 -34.02
N GLU A 211 26.75 -22.02 -34.39
CA GLU A 211 27.16 -22.16 -35.79
C GLU A 211 27.09 -23.67 -36.12
N GLY A 212 26.26 -23.99 -37.12
CA GLY A 212 26.12 -25.33 -37.65
C GLY A 212 27.34 -25.71 -38.49
N GLY A 213 27.85 -26.92 -38.25
CA GLY A 213 28.71 -27.61 -39.21
C GLY A 213 27.82 -28.42 -40.16
N ASP A 214 27.89 -28.09 -41.44
CA ASP A 214 27.32 -28.88 -42.51
C ASP A 214 28.07 -30.21 -42.63
N ALA A 215 27.30 -31.31 -42.68
CA ALA A 215 27.79 -32.65 -42.92
C ALA A 215 28.08 -32.84 -44.42
N GLU A 216 29.29 -33.27 -44.73
CA GLU A 216 29.65 -33.91 -46.00
C GLU A 216 29.04 -35.32 -46.04
N ASP A 217 28.23 -35.61 -47.06
CA ASP A 217 28.06 -36.95 -47.61
C ASP A 217 28.23 -36.85 -49.13
N GLN A 218 29.37 -37.36 -49.63
CA GLN A 218 29.63 -37.63 -51.04
C GLN A 218 29.59 -39.15 -51.24
N ASP A 219 28.57 -39.64 -51.96
CA ASP A 219 28.64 -40.91 -52.69
C ASP A 219 29.16 -40.60 -54.11
N ALA A 220 30.42 -40.94 -54.39
CA ALA A 220 30.97 -41.33 -55.70
C ALA A 220 32.49 -41.60 -55.63
#